data_AF-A0A399DUN7-F1
#
_entry.id   AF-A0A399DUN7-F1
#
_cell.length_a   1.000
_cell.length_b   1.000
_cell.length_c   1.000
_cell.angle_alpha   90.00
_cell.angle_beta   90.00
_cell.angle_gamma   90.00
#
_symmetry.space_group_name_H-M   'P 1'
#
loop_
_entity.id
_entity.type
_entity.pdbx_description
1 polymer ?
#
loop_
_entity_poly.entity_id
_entity_poly.type
_entity_poly.pdbx_seq_one_letter_code
_entity_poly.pdbx_strand_id
1 'polypeptide(L)'
;MEPRLDQVLAWLEQGRAVVQVEYFDALGKLRRQTFHRPTRDVGRALEEVAQLLAGEGIEGRPRVRLKQGSALRVEPGLQQRFWKALGS
;
A
#
# COMPACT_ATOMS: atom_id res chain seq x y z
N MET A 1 -9.14 17.89 -7.43
CA MET A 1 -8.71 17.26 -6.16
C MET A 1 -7.57 16.33 -6.49
N GLU A 2 -6.51 16.32 -5.71
CA GLU A 2 -5.37 15.44 -5.96
C GLU A 2 -5.69 14.01 -5.52
N PRO A 3 -5.24 12.97 -6.25
CA PRO A 3 -5.42 11.60 -5.82
C PRO A 3 -4.81 11.36 -4.44
N ARG A 4 -5.59 10.80 -3.51
CA ARG A 4 -5.19 10.65 -2.11
C ARG A 4 -5.36 9.22 -1.63
N LEU A 5 -4.30 8.65 -1.08
CA LEU A 5 -4.34 7.33 -0.44
C LEU A 5 -5.21 7.35 0.83
N ASP A 6 -6.04 6.32 0.96
CA ASP A 6 -6.86 6.09 2.15
C ASP A 6 -6.32 4.91 2.97
N GLN A 7 -6.08 3.77 2.32
CA GLN A 7 -5.72 2.53 2.98
C GLN A 7 -4.77 1.67 2.13
N VAL A 8 -3.83 1.02 2.81
CA VAL A 8 -2.95 -0.01 2.24
C VAL A 8 -3.11 -1.29 3.04
N LEU A 9 -3.36 -2.39 2.35
CA LEU A 9 -3.35 -3.75 2.90
C LEU A 9 -2.22 -4.54 2.27
N ALA A 10 -1.51 -5.34 3.06
CA ALA A 10 -0.53 -6.28 2.53
C ALA A 10 -0.67 -7.67 3.15
N TRP A 11 -0.43 -8.73 2.38
CA TRP A 11 -0.42 -10.11 2.86
C TRP A 11 0.51 -10.99 2.03
N LEU A 12 0.72 -12.22 2.49
CA LEU A 12 1.36 -13.27 1.70
C LEU A 12 0.31 -14.20 1.10
N GLU A 13 0.41 -14.42 -0.20
CA GLU A 13 -0.43 -15.34 -0.97
C GLU A 13 0.47 -16.23 -1.82
N GLN A 14 0.39 -17.54 -1.62
CA GLN A 14 1.19 -18.52 -2.38
C GLN A 14 2.70 -18.21 -2.43
N GLY A 15 3.25 -17.68 -1.33
CA GLY A 15 4.66 -17.29 -1.25
C GLY A 15 5.02 -16.00 -1.99
N ARG A 16 4.03 -15.15 -2.29
CA ARG A 16 4.21 -13.82 -2.90
C ARG A 16 3.54 -12.76 -2.03
N ALA A 17 4.16 -11.61 -1.92
CA ALA A 17 3.58 -10.45 -1.26
C ALA A 17 2.54 -9.82 -2.19
N VAL A 18 1.34 -9.63 -1.65
CA VAL A 18 0.26 -8.92 -2.31
C VAL A 18 0.03 -7.62 -1.55
N VAL A 19 -0.07 -6.53 -2.29
CA VAL A 19 -0.36 -5.19 -1.74
C VAL A 19 -1.61 -4.66 -2.43
N GLN A 20 -2.65 -4.38 -1.65
CA GLN A 20 -3.84 -3.70 -2.11
C GLN A 20 -3.84 -2.27 -1.60
N VAL A 21 -4.14 -1.33 -2.49
CA VAL A 21 -4.26 0.08 -2.18
C VAL A 21 -5.64 0.58 -2.54
N GLU A 22 -6.16 1.41 -1.65
CA GLU A 22 -7.39 2.15 -1.82
C GLU A 22 -7.07 3.64 -1.79
N TYR A 23 -7.52 4.37 -2.80
CA TYR A 23 -7.29 5.81 -2.95
C TYR A 23 -8.51 6.48 -3.57
N PHE A 24 -8.67 7.77 -3.31
CA PHE A 24 -9.66 8.60 -4.01
C PHE A 24 -9.00 9.18 -5.25
N ASP A 25 -9.64 9.04 -6.41
CA ASP A 25 -9.18 9.69 -7.65
C ASP A 25 -9.51 11.18 -7.67
N ALA A 26 -9.12 11.87 -8.76
CA ALA A 26 -9.35 13.30 -8.91
C ALA A 26 -10.83 13.73 -8.95
N LEU A 27 -11.74 12.77 -9.19
CA LEU A 27 -13.19 12.95 -9.17
C LEU A 27 -13.81 12.60 -7.80
N GLY A 28 -12.98 12.25 -6.82
CA GLY A 28 -13.42 11.84 -5.49
C GLY A 28 -14.01 10.42 -5.44
N LYS A 29 -13.79 9.59 -6.46
CA LYS A 29 -14.26 8.19 -6.45
C LYS A 29 -13.22 7.29 -5.78
N LEU A 30 -13.69 6.38 -4.94
CA LEU A 30 -12.84 5.36 -4.34
C LEU A 30 -12.40 4.35 -5.42
N ARG A 31 -11.10 4.22 -5.59
CA ARG A 31 -10.45 3.24 -6.46
C ARG A 31 -9.72 2.22 -5.60
N ARG A 32 -9.66 0.99 -6.11
CA ARG A 32 -8.93 -0.11 -5.49
C ARG A 32 -8.02 -0.73 -6.53
N GLN A 33 -6.76 -0.94 -6.17
CA GLN A 33 -5.76 -1.59 -7.02
C GLN A 33 -5.01 -2.63 -6.21
N THR A 34 -4.62 -3.73 -6.84
CA THR A 34 -3.91 -4.83 -6.18
C THR A 34 -2.67 -5.19 -6.98
N PHE A 35 -1.54 -5.27 -6.30
CA PHE A 35 -0.21 -5.49 -6.85
C PHE A 35 0.32 -6.82 -6.32
N HIS A 36 0.74 -7.69 -7.24
CA HIS A 36 1.33 -8.98 -6.90
C HIS A 36 2.84 -8.87 -7.10
N ARG A 37 3.61 -8.94 -6.02
CA ARG A 37 5.07 -8.79 -6.07
C ARG A 37 5.76 -10.15 -6.03
N PRO A 38 6.82 -10.38 -6.84
CA PRO A 38 7.56 -11.64 -6.87
C PRO A 38 8.54 -11.77 -5.69
N THR A 39 8.14 -11.33 -4.49
CA THR A 39 8.94 -11.38 -3.27
C THR A 39 8.10 -11.89 -2.11
N ARG A 40 8.75 -12.51 -1.12
CA ARG A 40 8.14 -12.87 0.18
C ARG A 40 8.31 -11.77 1.22
N ASP A 41 9.14 -10.78 0.95
CA ASP A 41 9.33 -9.64 1.85
C ASP A 41 8.21 -8.62 1.61
N VAL A 42 7.26 -8.59 2.54
CA VAL A 42 6.13 -7.66 2.51
C VAL A 42 6.58 -6.20 2.62
N GLY A 43 7.63 -5.92 3.39
CA GLY A 43 8.14 -4.56 3.54
C GLY A 43 8.76 -4.05 2.24
N ARG A 44 9.56 -4.89 1.58
CA ARG A 44 10.09 -4.58 0.24
C ARG A 44 8.96 -4.38 -0.78
N ALA A 45 7.95 -5.25 -0.78
CA ALA A 45 6.79 -5.11 -1.66
C ALA A 45 6.03 -3.79 -1.45
N LEU A 46 5.87 -3.37 -0.19
CA LEU A 46 5.25 -2.10 0.19
C LEU A 46 6.07 -0.91 -0.32
N GLU A 47 7.39 -0.93 -0.15
CA GLU A 47 8.28 0.13 -0.65
C GLU A 47 8.22 0.24 -2.19
N GLU A 48 8.28 -0.89 -2.90
CA GLU A 48 8.17 -0.93 -4.36
C GLU A 48 6.81 -0.40 -4.85
N VAL A 49 5.72 -0.68 -4.14
CA VAL A 49 4.39 -0.12 -4.47
C VAL A 49 4.32 1.37 -4.15
N ALA A 50 4.82 1.80 -3.00
CA ALA A 50 4.86 3.22 -2.64
C ALA A 50 5.61 4.07 -3.68
N GLN A 51 6.74 3.59 -4.18
CA GLN A 51 7.49 4.26 -5.24
C GLN A 51 6.71 4.37 -6.57
N LEU A 52 5.96 3.32 -6.94
CA LEU A 52 5.09 3.39 -8.13
C LEU A 52 3.99 4.45 -7.95
N LEU A 53 3.33 4.46 -6.78
CA LEU A 53 2.25 5.41 -6.49
C LEU A 53 2.77 6.85 -6.46
N ALA A 54 3.96 7.08 -5.89
CA ALA A 54 4.61 8.39 -5.93
C ALA A 54 4.91 8.82 -7.37
N GLY A 55 5.37 7.91 -8.22
CA GLY A 55 5.57 8.16 -9.66
C GLY A 55 4.29 8.47 -10.43
N GLU A 56 3.13 8.03 -9.92
CA GLU A 56 1.79 8.33 -10.46
C GLU A 56 1.20 9.64 -9.87
N GLY A 57 1.92 10.34 -8.99
CA GLY A 57 1.44 11.54 -8.32
C GLY A 57 0.37 11.28 -7.26
N ILE A 58 0.29 10.05 -6.75
CA ILE A 58 -0.61 9.68 -5.66
C ILE A 58 0.12 9.92 -4.33
N GLU A 59 -0.49 10.70 -3.45
CA GLU A 59 0.13 11.14 -2.20
C GLU A 59 -0.68 10.77 -0.95
N GLY A 60 -0.06 10.92 0.22
CA GLY A 60 -0.73 10.87 1.52
C GLY A 60 -0.10 9.94 2.54
N ARG A 61 -0.67 9.89 3.75
CA ARG A 61 -0.22 9.01 4.83
C ARG A 61 -1.28 7.97 5.18
N PRO A 62 -1.48 6.94 4.33
CA PRO A 62 -2.51 5.94 4.57
C PRO A 62 -2.17 5.08 5.77
N ARG A 63 -3.21 4.45 6.33
CA ARG A 63 -3.03 3.35 7.28
C ARG A 63 -2.52 2.12 6.54
N VAL A 64 -1.38 1.58 6.96
CA VAL A 64 -0.82 0.34 6.42
C VAL A 64 -1.13 -0.81 7.37
N ARG A 65 -1.83 -1.83 6.89
CA ARG A 65 -2.22 -3.00 7.68
C ARG A 65 -1.78 -4.30 7.03
N LEU A 66 -1.23 -5.19 7.84
CA LEU A 66 -0.92 -6.56 7.46
C LEU A 66 -2.17 -7.43 7.64
N LYS A 67 -2.57 -8.15 6.60
CA LYS A 67 -3.64 -9.15 6.63
C LYS A 67 -3.02 -10.53 6.86
N GLN A 68 -3.48 -11.21 7.92
CA GLN A 68 -3.09 -12.58 8.27
C GLN A 68 -4.38 -13.38 8.52
N GLY A 69 -4.78 -14.20 7.55
CA GLY A 69 -6.10 -14.84 7.57
C GLY A 69 -7.23 -13.81 7.57
N SER A 70 -8.08 -13.84 8.58
CA SER A 70 -9.16 -12.85 8.81
C SER A 70 -8.70 -11.62 9.61
N ALA A 71 -7.51 -11.65 10.21
CA ALA A 71 -7.03 -10.57 11.06
C ALA A 71 -6.35 -9.46 10.24
N LEU A 72 -6.59 -8.21 10.65
CA LEU A 72 -5.87 -7.03 10.19
C LEU A 72 -5.07 -6.45 11.35
N ARG A 73 -3.75 -6.32 11.19
CA ARG A 73 -2.86 -5.73 12.18
C ARG A 73 -2.20 -4.49 11.63
N VAL A 74 -2.18 -3.42 12.43
CA VAL A 74 -1.36 -2.25 12.11
C VAL A 74 0.07 -2.59 12.46
N GLU A 75 0.98 -2.42 11.49
CA GLU A 75 2.40 -2.67 11.65
C GLU A 75 3.15 -1.34 11.50
N PRO A 76 3.45 -0.62 12.60
CA PRO A 76 4.03 0.73 12.53
C PRO A 76 5.34 0.81 11.74
N GLY A 77 6.18 -0.23 11.81
CA GLY A 77 7.42 -0.30 11.04
C GLY A 77 7.19 -0.36 9.54
N LEU A 78 6.21 -1.16 9.09
CA LEU A 78 5.82 -1.23 7.68
C LEU A 78 5.18 0.07 7.19
N GLN A 79 4.39 0.71 8.06
CA GLN A 79 3.78 2.00 7.77
C GLN A 79 4.83 3.09 7.55
N GLN A 80 5.82 3.20 8.44
CA GLN A 80 6.90 4.16 8.27
C GLN A 80 7.72 3.91 7.00
N ARG A 81 8.03 2.65 6.70
CA ARG A 81 8.72 2.27 5.46
C ARG A 81 7.94 2.70 4.23
N PHE A 82 6.64 2.42 4.19
CA PHE A 82 5.77 2.81 3.09
C PHE A 82 5.70 4.34 2.92
N TRP A 83 5.46 5.09 4.00
CA TRP A 83 5.40 6.56 3.94
C TRP A 83 6.71 7.16 3.44
N LYS A 84 7.85 6.68 3.97
CA LYS A 84 9.17 7.12 3.53
C LYS A 84 9.39 6.86 2.04
N ALA A 85 8.97 5.70 1.54
CA ALA A 85 9.11 5.34 0.12
C ALA A 85 8.14 6.13 -0.78
N LEU A 86 6.99 6.56 -0.27
CA LEU A 86 6.03 7.41 -0.97
C LEU A 86 6.49 8.88 -1.02
N GLY A 87 7.42 9.29 -0.16
CA GLY A 87 7.84 10.69 0.00
C GLY A 87 6.94 11.50 0.93
N SER A 88 6.21 10.83 1.83
CA SER A 88 5.24 11.44 2.76
C SER A 88 5.66 11.41 4.22
#